data_AF-A0A0C2YJC7-F1
#
_entry.id   AF-A0A0C2YJC7-F1
#
_cell.length_a   1.000
_cell.length_b   1.000
_cell.length_c   1.000
_cell.angle_alpha   90.00
_cell.angle_beta   90.00
_cell.angle_gamma   90.00
#
_symmetry.space_group_name_H-M   'P 1'
#
loop_
_entity.id
_entity.type
_entity.pdbx_description
1 polymer ?
#
loop_
_entity_poly.entity_id
_entity_poly.type
_entity_poly.pdbx_seq_one_letter_code
_entity_poly.pdbx_strand_id
1 'polypeptide(L)'
;FRSSRIRMGDWDVAANDYFRNEGGRFNFLERNRIFTGPDGREYMWRLGKRRCKASLFVNDSAKTPVACLHRRGPGIVGHAPAASLEIFAAGKDIVDLIVVTGVYMERMRKDRE
;
A
#
# COMPACT_ATOMS: atom_id res chain seq x y z
N PHE A 1 -10.25 18.79 7.18
CA PHE A 1 -8.98 18.09 6.87
C PHE A 1 -8.75 18.15 5.37
N ARG A 2 -7.57 18.60 4.93
CA ARG A 2 -7.19 18.65 3.50
C ARG A 2 -6.77 17.24 3.07
N SER A 3 -7.36 16.73 1.98
CA SER A 3 -6.98 15.41 1.44
C SER A 3 -5.51 15.38 1.04
N SER A 4 -4.81 14.28 1.34
CA SER A 4 -3.45 14.06 0.86
C SER A 4 -3.45 14.06 -0.68
N ARG A 5 -2.45 14.67 -1.31
CA ARG A 5 -2.28 14.66 -2.76
C ARG A 5 -1.12 13.75 -3.15
N ILE A 6 -1.30 13.04 -4.25
CA ILE A 6 -0.29 12.16 -4.85
C ILE A 6 0.20 12.86 -6.12
N ARG A 7 1.52 13.04 -6.21
CA ARG A 7 2.18 13.73 -7.33
C ARG A 7 3.29 12.87 -7.90
N MET A 8 3.24 12.57 -9.19
CA MET A 8 4.23 11.75 -9.90
C MET A 8 4.24 12.11 -11.39
N GLY A 9 5.31 12.75 -11.87
CA GLY A 9 5.32 13.32 -13.23
C GLY A 9 4.16 14.30 -13.41
N ASP A 10 3.39 14.13 -14.49
CA ASP A 10 2.20 14.96 -14.79
C ASP A 10 0.95 14.57 -13.98
N TRP A 11 1.04 13.53 -13.17
CA TRP A 11 -0.07 13.07 -12.35
C TRP A 11 -0.13 13.86 -11.03
N ASP A 12 -1.22 14.60 -10.78
CA ASP A 12 -1.52 15.26 -9.49
C ASP A 12 -3.00 15.04 -9.09
N VAL A 13 -3.24 14.07 -8.20
CA VAL A 13 -4.60 13.69 -7.78
C VAL A 13 -4.76 13.69 -6.26
N ALA A 14 -5.97 13.96 -5.78
CA ALA A 14 -6.27 13.76 -4.37
C ALA A 14 -6.41 12.25 -4.07
N ALA A 15 -5.82 11.80 -2.97
CA ALA A 15 -5.79 10.38 -2.62
C ALA A 15 -7.19 9.79 -2.42
N ASN A 16 -8.15 10.58 -1.94
CA ASN A 16 -9.55 10.15 -1.78
C ASN A 16 -10.30 10.01 -3.12
N ASP A 17 -9.85 10.71 -4.16
CA ASP A 17 -10.45 10.59 -5.49
C ASP A 17 -9.84 9.40 -6.24
N TYR A 18 -8.57 9.09 -5.96
CA TYR A 18 -7.87 7.98 -6.58
C TYR A 18 -8.17 6.63 -5.94
N PHE A 19 -8.16 6.55 -4.60
CA PHE A 19 -8.39 5.29 -3.91
C PHE A 19 -9.87 5.08 -3.63
N ARG A 20 -10.39 3.96 -4.11
CA ARG A 20 -11.66 3.42 -3.62
C ARG A 20 -11.42 2.71 -2.29
N ASN A 21 -12.24 3.02 -1.30
CA ASN A 21 -12.21 2.35 0.00
C ASN A 21 -13.23 1.20 0.01
N GLU A 22 -12.79 -0.01 0.35
CA GLU A 22 -13.69 -1.14 0.63
C GLU A 22 -13.48 -1.63 2.07
N GLY A 23 -14.58 -1.85 2.80
CA GLY A 23 -14.59 -2.27 4.21
C GLY A 23 -15.61 -1.53 5.08
N GLY A 24 -15.87 -2.02 6.29
CA GLY A 24 -16.86 -1.44 7.21
C GLY A 24 -16.53 0.01 7.62
N ARG A 25 -17.56 0.85 7.77
CA ARG A 25 -17.43 2.28 8.16
C ARG A 25 -16.64 2.48 9.45
N PHE A 26 -16.58 1.48 10.32
CA PHE A 26 -16.14 1.61 11.71
C PHE A 26 -14.68 1.25 11.99
N ASN A 27 -13.97 0.52 11.13
CA ASN A 27 -12.59 0.09 11.44
C ASN A 27 -11.63 0.22 10.24
N PHE A 28 -10.68 1.14 10.32
CA PHE A 28 -9.72 1.45 9.24
C PHE A 28 -8.69 0.34 8.99
N LEU A 29 -8.46 -0.54 9.97
CA LEU A 29 -7.70 -1.78 9.78
C LEU A 29 -8.39 -2.73 8.78
N GLU A 30 -9.68 -2.54 8.55
CA GLU A 30 -10.48 -3.27 7.56
C GLU A 30 -10.66 -2.49 6.26
N ARG A 31 -10.23 -1.22 6.19
CA ARG A 31 -10.38 -0.41 4.97
C ARG A 31 -9.24 -0.71 4.01
N ASN A 32 -9.51 -1.60 3.07
CA ASN A 32 -8.64 -1.83 1.93
C ASN A 32 -8.57 -0.55 1.06
N ARG A 33 -7.42 -0.30 0.45
CA ARG A 33 -7.27 0.77 -0.56
C ARG A 33 -7.16 0.12 -1.91
N ILE A 34 -8.16 0.37 -2.74
CA ILE A 34 -8.24 -0.17 -4.09
C ILE A 34 -7.92 0.94 -5.08
N PHE A 35 -7.14 0.61 -6.10
CA PHE A 35 -6.82 1.52 -7.20
C PHE A 35 -6.64 0.74 -8.50
N THR A 36 -6.76 1.44 -9.62
CA THR A 36 -6.53 0.87 -10.95
C THR A 36 -5.14 1.27 -11.45
N GLY A 37 -4.39 0.27 -11.91
CA GLY A 37 -3.08 0.48 -12.53
C GLY A 37 -3.18 0.94 -13.99
N PRO A 38 -2.06 1.38 -14.58
CA PRO A 38 -2.00 1.77 -16.00
C PRO A 38 -2.27 0.61 -16.96
N ASP A 39 -2.12 -0.62 -16.48
CA ASP A 39 -2.44 -1.86 -17.20
C ASP A 39 -3.95 -2.22 -17.16
N GLY A 40 -4.77 -1.35 -16.56
CA GLY A 40 -6.21 -1.54 -16.43
C GLY A 40 -6.63 -2.52 -15.33
N ARG A 41 -5.69 -3.11 -14.57
CA ARG A 41 -6.01 -4.04 -13.48
C ARG A 41 -6.30 -3.29 -12.19
N GLU A 42 -7.21 -3.83 -11.38
CA GLU A 42 -7.41 -3.35 -10.03
C GLU A 42 -6.42 -4.01 -9.07
N TYR A 43 -5.92 -3.20 -8.13
CA TYR A 43 -4.99 -3.58 -7.10
C TYR A 43 -5.53 -3.18 -5.74
N MET A 44 -5.20 -3.96 -4.72
CA MET A 44 -5.70 -3.75 -3.37
C MET A 44 -4.58 -3.80 -2.33
N TRP A 45 -4.37 -2.69 -1.64
CA TRP A 45 -3.58 -2.64 -0.41
C TRP A 45 -4.41 -3.10 0.78
N ARG A 46 -3.84 -4.02 1.55
CA ARG A 46 -4.38 -4.51 2.81
C ARG A 46 -3.38 -4.29 3.94
N LEU A 47 -3.84 -3.70 5.04
CA LEU A 47 -3.03 -3.58 6.25
C LEU A 47 -2.86 -4.95 6.92
N GLY A 48 -1.62 -5.31 7.22
CA GLY A 48 -1.23 -6.55 7.87
C GLY A 48 -0.85 -6.34 9.34
N LYS A 49 -0.98 -7.40 10.15
CA LYS A 49 -0.64 -7.37 11.59
C LYS A 49 0.80 -7.84 11.89
N ARG A 50 1.46 -8.52 10.95
CA ARG A 50 2.70 -9.30 11.18
C ARG A 50 3.92 -8.68 10.47
N ARG A 51 4.83 -9.51 9.91
CA ARG A 51 6.08 -9.06 9.24
C ARG A 51 5.78 -8.11 8.08
N CYS A 52 4.79 -8.46 7.26
CA CYS A 52 4.21 -7.54 6.29
C CYS A 52 3.18 -6.64 6.97
N LYS A 53 3.41 -5.32 6.98
CA LYS A 53 2.49 -4.32 7.54
C LYS A 53 1.50 -3.78 6.52
N ALA A 54 1.85 -3.82 5.24
CA ALA A 54 0.91 -3.62 4.15
C ALA A 54 1.25 -4.58 3.02
N SER A 55 0.25 -5.27 2.49
CA SER A 55 0.39 -6.18 1.36
C SER A 55 -0.45 -5.68 0.19
N LEU A 56 0.12 -5.71 -1.01
CA LEU A 56 -0.54 -5.38 -2.25
C LEU A 56 -0.84 -6.65 -3.02
N PHE A 57 -2.06 -6.74 -3.51
CA PHE A 57 -2.52 -7.86 -4.34
C PHE A 57 -3.18 -7.32 -5.61
N VAL A 58 -3.21 -8.14 -6.65
CA VAL A 58 -4.21 -7.99 -7.72
C VAL A 58 -5.59 -8.22 -7.08
N ASN A 59 -6.55 -7.35 -7.39
CA ASN A 59 -7.91 -7.40 -6.86
C ASN A 59 -8.79 -8.34 -7.70
N ASP A 60 -8.37 -9.59 -7.81
CA ASP A 60 -9.09 -10.67 -8.49
C ASP A 60 -9.38 -11.82 -7.52
N SER A 61 -9.96 -12.91 -8.04
CA SER A 61 -10.22 -14.11 -7.24
C SER A 61 -8.94 -14.81 -6.78
N ALA A 62 -7.85 -14.73 -7.55
CA ALA A 62 -6.58 -15.36 -7.25
C ALA A 62 -5.80 -14.63 -6.15
N LYS A 63 -6.01 -13.31 -6.01
CA LYS A 63 -5.32 -12.42 -5.07
C LYS A 63 -3.81 -12.57 -5.19
N THR A 64 -3.30 -12.52 -6.41
CA THR A 64 -1.86 -12.66 -6.68
C THR A 64 -1.08 -11.59 -5.92
N PRO A 65 -0.05 -11.97 -5.14
CA PRO A 65 0.77 -11.01 -4.39
C PRO A 65 1.62 -10.17 -5.35
N VAL A 66 1.60 -8.86 -5.15
CA VAL A 66 2.27 -7.86 -6.00
C VAL A 66 3.40 -7.18 -5.24
N ALA A 67 3.14 -6.80 -3.99
CA ALA A 67 4.17 -6.21 -3.13
C ALA A 67 3.89 -6.45 -1.65
N CYS A 68 4.94 -6.36 -0.85
CA CYS A 68 4.86 -6.41 0.60
C CYS A 68 5.74 -5.32 1.21
N LEU A 69 5.14 -4.51 2.07
CA LEU A 69 5.86 -3.54 2.87
C LEU A 69 6.20 -4.14 4.24
N HIS A 70 7.50 -4.30 4.47
CA HIS A 70 8.08 -4.77 5.71
C HIS A 70 8.48 -3.59 6.61
N ARG A 71 8.11 -3.65 7.88
CA ARG A 71 8.57 -2.67 8.88
C ARG A 71 9.85 -3.18 9.52
N ARG A 72 10.68 -2.25 9.98
CA ARG A 72 11.75 -2.53 10.94
C ARG A 72 11.16 -3.28 12.15
N GLY A 73 11.67 -4.49 12.40
CA GLY A 73 11.23 -5.30 13.54
C GLY A 73 11.65 -4.67 14.89
N PRO A 74 11.00 -5.03 16.01
CA PRO A 74 11.51 -4.69 17.34
C PRO A 74 12.84 -5.42 17.49
N GLY A 75 13.95 -4.68 17.43
CA GLY A 75 15.28 -5.26 17.55
C GLY A 75 15.46 -5.82 18.95
N ILE A 76 15.54 -7.14 19.07
CA ILE A 76 16.14 -7.79 20.24
C ILE A 76 17.50 -8.29 19.76
N VAL A 77 18.54 -7.55 20.16
CA VAL A 77 19.98 -7.78 19.91
C VAL A 77 20.42 -7.78 18.42
N GLY A 78 21.24 -6.79 18.08
CA GLY A 78 22.25 -6.88 17.01
C GLY A 78 21.87 -6.45 15.59
N HIS A 79 20.70 -6.82 15.06
CA HIS A 79 20.35 -6.46 13.68
C HIS A 79 18.84 -6.44 13.43
N ALA A 80 18.21 -5.28 13.62
CA ALA A 80 16.84 -5.07 13.16
C ALA A 80 16.88 -4.77 11.66
N PRO A 81 16.26 -5.59 10.78
CA PRO A 81 16.25 -5.34 9.35
C PRO A 81 15.62 -3.97 9.06
N ALA A 82 16.18 -3.24 8.10
CA ALA A 82 15.60 -1.98 7.65
C ALA A 82 14.17 -2.19 7.15
N ALA A 83 13.34 -1.16 7.24
CA ALA A 83 12.06 -1.18 6.55
C ALA A 83 12.31 -1.33 5.04
N SER A 84 11.56 -2.21 4.38
CA SER A 84 11.75 -2.52 2.98
C SER A 84 10.42 -2.69 2.27
N LEU A 85 10.41 -2.36 0.98
CA LEU A 85 9.31 -2.64 0.08
C LEU A 85 9.76 -3.73 -0.87
N GLU A 86 9.22 -4.94 -0.69
CA GLU A 86 9.46 -6.08 -1.57
C GLU A 86 8.43 -6.05 -2.70
N ILE A 87 8.90 -6.08 -3.94
CA ILE A 87 8.05 -6.11 -5.14
C ILE A 87 8.23 -7.46 -5.81
N PHE A 88 7.14 -8.20 -5.96
CA PHE A 88 7.13 -9.51 -6.61
C PHE A 88 7.10 -9.36 -8.13
N ALA A 89 7.33 -10.46 -8.85
CA ALA A 89 7.37 -10.47 -10.31
C ALA A 89 6.11 -9.85 -10.94
N ALA A 90 4.93 -10.07 -10.35
CA ALA A 90 3.65 -9.55 -10.82
C ALA A 90 3.52 -8.01 -10.75
N GLY A 91 4.41 -7.32 -10.03
CA GLY A 91 4.39 -5.87 -9.86
C GLY A 91 5.46 -5.12 -10.66
N LYS A 92 6.32 -5.81 -11.42
CA LYS A 92 7.47 -5.20 -12.10
C LYS A 92 7.08 -4.12 -13.11
N ASP A 93 5.92 -4.24 -13.73
CA ASP A 93 5.46 -3.30 -14.76
C ASP A 93 4.81 -2.03 -14.19
N ILE A 94 4.59 -1.97 -12.87
CA ILE A 94 3.93 -0.86 -12.17
C ILE A 94 4.72 -0.36 -10.96
N VAL A 95 6.04 -0.55 -10.96
CA VAL A 95 6.93 -0.28 -9.80
C VAL A 95 6.74 1.12 -9.22
N ASP A 96 6.73 2.16 -10.07
CA ASP A 96 6.58 3.55 -9.61
C ASP A 96 5.28 3.75 -8.84
N LEU A 97 4.19 3.17 -9.35
CA LEU A 97 2.89 3.23 -8.71
C LEU A 97 2.86 2.46 -7.39
N ILE A 98 3.52 1.30 -7.31
CA ILE A 98 3.66 0.55 -6.05
C ILE A 98 4.41 1.38 -5.01
N VAL A 99 5.52 2.04 -5.39
CA VAL A 99 6.32 2.86 -4.47
C VAL A 99 5.49 4.03 -3.94
N VAL A 100 4.85 4.79 -4.82
CA VAL A 100 4.08 5.98 -4.44
C VAL A 100 2.87 5.61 -3.57
N THR A 101 2.11 4.59 -3.96
CA THR A 101 0.96 4.12 -3.17
C THR A 101 1.40 3.48 -1.85
N GLY A 102 2.55 2.81 -1.82
CA GLY A 102 3.16 2.26 -0.61
C GLY A 102 3.57 3.35 0.39
N VAL A 103 4.16 4.46 -0.07
CA VAL A 103 4.48 5.62 0.79
C VAL A 103 3.21 6.23 1.37
N TYR A 104 2.15 6.34 0.57
CA TYR A 104 0.84 6.77 1.06
C TYR A 104 0.31 5.86 2.18
N MET A 105 0.40 4.53 2.00
CA MET A 105 0.00 3.57 3.03
C MET A 105 0.80 3.74 4.33
N GLU A 106 2.11 3.98 4.26
CA GLU A 106 2.92 4.25 5.47
C GLU A 106 2.54 5.54 6.17
N ARG A 107 2.28 6.61 5.39
CA ARG A 107 1.81 7.87 5.96
C ARG A 107 0.51 7.66 6.73
N MET A 108 -0.48 7.01 6.10
CA MET A 108 -1.77 6.73 6.76
C MET A 108 -1.61 5.90 8.03
N ARG A 109 -0.62 5.00 8.05
CA ARG A 109 -0.30 4.19 9.23
C ARG A 109 0.30 5.06 10.35
N LYS A 110 1.25 5.95 10.02
CA LYS A 110 1.89 6.86 10.98
C LYS A 110 0.93 7.88 11.57
N ASP A 111 0.00 8.42 10.78
CA ASP A 111 -1.02 9.37 11.26
C ASP A 111 -1.98 8.76 12.31
N ARG A 112 -1.89 7.44 12.56
CA ARG A 112 -2.68 6.71 13.57
C ARG A 112 -1.88 6.24 14.79
N GLU A 113 -0.54 6.24 14.71
CA GLU A 113 0.34 6.03 15.88
C GLU A 113 0.47 7.33 16.66
#